data_AF-A0A970BJK9-F1
#
_entry.id   AF-A0A970BJK9-F1
#
_cell.length_a   1.000
_cell.length_b   1.000
_cell.length_c   1.000
_cell.angle_alpha   90.00
_cell.angle_beta   90.00
_cell.angle_gamma   90.00
#
_symmetry.space_group_name_H-M   'P 1'
#
loop_
_entity.id
_entity.type
_entity.pdbx_description
1 polymer ?
#
loop_
_entity_poly.entity_id
_entity_poly.type
_entity_poly.pdbx_seq_one_letter_code
_entity_poly.pdbx_strand_id
1 'polypeptide(L)'
;MKIKIIKILFLLTLSTSYIFAYTTDSLNAKYINYRNRLLNEWVIISSDVEQFGVNIPAVDRRVDKSGNVDWISWSDGNSNFNHWLGLLSTEYRLLKNNKQDYQETLSFLIYALFALERLDLYSEYTLRKLHNTEADKTDFELIKYPEDINGFLIRDDVSLGFWKQYYKHFNKEYGYYNKTKNGTNRYLSIFQKGVIPQQGMSQDNIVRLLQGLALVKQLVDDEDISKINIEFRNNFIPDYLKSKGIWQANIISFKKWVDDLTDRLVRQCHQEYPQQRIVLKPKNNFKAGPSKNKFGALLSSYWYIMNPITNDLVAEGNGEDMGVWINSYGFGEAGNSITGKNIYHYDNSNKGLAAYIFKSILFKNLKILWLAGFPAPENIDDYMFRDLASISDINWNSKSYDLLFLLSDKRHKYTYEHCPLILVTLHKQKYQNIYKSGNSLYENDKIYYKELLSFAPFSGPSNDYTREDYHPYWSASSRLTWPNNDGNRSTTRILEYVGMDYMFLYNLYRLVFEPDNYSLVDNEISKTKAKSQTIYPNPNLDDEEVDYFYLPPQKTNLEK
;
A
#
# COMPACT_ATOMS: atom_id res chain seq x y z
N MET A 1 -35.77 56.27 -15.27
CA MET A 1 -34.51 55.78 -14.66
C MET A 1 -34.70 54.51 -13.79
N LYS A 2 -35.79 54.38 -13.01
CA LYS A 2 -36.01 53.23 -12.09
C LYS A 2 -36.11 51.84 -12.75
N ILE A 3 -36.57 51.73 -14.00
CA ILE A 3 -36.75 50.43 -14.68
C ILE A 3 -35.43 49.83 -15.21
N LYS A 4 -34.40 50.65 -15.50
CA LYS A 4 -33.08 50.14 -15.94
C LYS A 4 -32.26 49.54 -14.80
N ILE A 5 -32.43 50.01 -13.56
CA ILE A 5 -31.73 49.49 -12.38
C ILE A 5 -32.22 48.09 -12.01
N ILE A 6 -33.52 47.80 -12.17
CA ILE A 6 -34.10 46.49 -11.86
C ILE A 6 -33.59 45.40 -12.82
N LYS A 7 -33.41 45.70 -14.11
CA LYS A 7 -32.85 44.73 -15.09
C LYS A 7 -31.38 44.39 -14.82
N ILE A 8 -30.58 45.36 -14.33
CA ILE A 8 -29.18 45.13 -13.98
C ILE A 8 -29.06 44.29 -12.69
N LEU A 9 -29.92 44.54 -11.69
CA LEU A 9 -29.95 43.73 -10.47
C LEU A 9 -30.36 42.27 -10.74
N PHE A 10 -31.35 42.04 -11.63
CA PHE A 10 -31.83 40.70 -11.97
C PHE A 10 -30.79 39.88 -12.76
N LEU A 11 -30.01 40.53 -13.63
CA LEU A 11 -28.89 39.92 -14.34
C LEU A 11 -27.71 39.57 -13.41
N LEU A 12 -27.44 40.39 -12.39
CA LEU A 12 -26.41 40.12 -11.36
C LEU A 12 -26.81 39.00 -10.40
N THR A 13 -28.09 38.83 -10.10
CA THR A 13 -28.57 37.70 -9.30
C THR A 13 -28.58 36.39 -10.10
N LEU A 14 -28.88 36.43 -11.40
CA LEU A 14 -28.83 35.24 -12.26
C LEU A 14 -27.39 34.79 -12.56
N SER A 15 -26.44 35.72 -12.73
CA SER A 15 -25.03 35.38 -12.96
C SER A 15 -24.31 34.86 -11.71
N THR A 16 -24.74 35.26 -10.50
CA THR A 16 -24.20 34.69 -9.25
C THR A 16 -24.75 33.30 -8.96
N SER A 17 -25.99 32.99 -9.33
CA SER A 17 -26.55 31.64 -9.14
C SER A 17 -26.05 30.58 -10.15
N TYR A 18 -25.53 30.99 -11.32
CA TYR A 18 -24.98 30.03 -12.29
C TYR A 18 -23.53 29.62 -12.00
N ILE A 19 -22.77 30.40 -11.21
CA ILE A 19 -21.36 30.10 -10.89
C ILE A 19 -21.22 29.11 -9.71
N PHE A 20 -22.24 28.98 -8.86
CA PHE A 20 -22.21 28.03 -7.72
C PHE A 20 -22.72 26.62 -8.04
N ALA A 21 -23.41 26.42 -9.18
CA ALA A 21 -23.91 25.10 -9.58
C ALA A 21 -22.83 24.20 -10.22
N TYR A 22 -21.70 24.77 -10.66
CA TYR A 22 -20.57 24.03 -11.25
C TYR A 22 -19.41 23.78 -10.27
N THR A 23 -19.46 24.32 -9.04
CA THR A 23 -18.37 24.25 -8.05
C THR A 23 -18.59 23.23 -6.93
N THR A 24 -19.60 22.37 -7.06
CA THR A 24 -19.82 21.24 -6.15
C THR A 24 -20.01 19.94 -6.91
N ASP A 25 -19.01 19.57 -7.70
CA ASP A 25 -18.65 18.15 -7.76
C ASP A 25 -18.37 17.72 -6.32
N SER A 26 -19.40 17.19 -5.64
CA SER A 26 -19.28 16.79 -4.25
C SER A 26 -18.07 15.86 -4.14
N LEU A 27 -17.25 15.99 -3.10
CA LEU A 27 -16.08 15.12 -2.90
C LEU A 27 -16.46 13.62 -3.04
N ASN A 28 -17.70 13.28 -2.69
CA ASN A 28 -18.29 11.96 -2.91
C ASN A 28 -18.40 11.55 -4.39
N ALA A 29 -18.78 12.47 -5.29
CA ALA A 29 -18.82 12.22 -6.72
C ALA A 29 -17.42 11.93 -7.30
N LYS A 30 -16.40 12.68 -6.86
CA LYS A 30 -14.99 12.39 -7.22
C LYS A 30 -14.56 11.03 -6.70
N TYR A 31 -14.90 10.70 -5.45
CA TYR A 31 -14.64 9.38 -4.85
C TYR A 31 -15.26 8.25 -5.68
N ILE A 32 -16.56 8.36 -6.00
CA ILE A 32 -17.28 7.36 -6.81
C ILE A 32 -16.62 7.23 -8.19
N ASN A 33 -16.26 8.35 -8.83
CA ASN A 33 -15.58 8.30 -10.12
C ASN A 33 -14.22 7.57 -10.04
N TYR A 34 -13.41 7.88 -9.03
CA TYR A 34 -12.10 7.25 -8.83
C TYR A 34 -12.23 5.76 -8.52
N ARG A 35 -13.22 5.39 -7.71
CA ARG A 35 -13.52 3.99 -7.39
C ARG A 35 -13.93 3.22 -8.64
N ASN A 36 -14.80 3.80 -9.46
CA ASN A 36 -15.21 3.20 -10.73
C ASN A 36 -14.05 3.06 -11.70
N ARG A 37 -13.19 4.08 -11.82
CA ARG A 37 -11.96 3.99 -12.63
C ARG A 37 -11.09 2.85 -12.13
N LEU A 38 -10.79 2.79 -10.83
CA LEU A 38 -9.98 1.72 -10.22
C LEU A 38 -10.52 0.33 -10.61
N LEU A 39 -11.78 0.06 -10.33
CA LEU A 39 -12.38 -1.26 -10.55
C LEU A 39 -12.53 -1.65 -12.03
N ASN A 40 -12.66 -0.68 -12.93
CA ASN A 40 -12.86 -0.94 -14.35
C ASN A 40 -11.56 -0.91 -15.18
N GLU A 41 -10.50 -0.29 -14.68
CA GLU A 41 -9.31 0.01 -15.50
C GLU A 41 -7.98 -0.35 -14.83
N TRP A 42 -7.94 -0.58 -13.52
CA TRP A 42 -6.68 -0.68 -12.77
C TRP A 42 -6.52 -1.98 -11.97
N VAL A 43 -7.60 -2.72 -11.71
CA VAL A 43 -7.53 -3.96 -10.95
C VAL A 43 -8.45 -5.03 -11.53
N ILE A 44 -7.92 -6.24 -11.65
CA ILE A 44 -8.73 -7.43 -11.92
C ILE A 44 -9.20 -8.01 -10.59
N ILE A 45 -10.48 -7.84 -10.29
CA ILE A 45 -11.10 -8.50 -9.14
C ILE A 45 -11.53 -9.91 -9.55
N SER A 46 -11.04 -10.92 -8.83
CA SER A 46 -11.38 -12.33 -9.07
C SER A 46 -11.57 -13.10 -7.78
N SER A 47 -12.58 -14.00 -7.77
CA SER A 47 -12.80 -14.97 -6.70
C SER A 47 -11.79 -16.12 -6.74
N ASP A 48 -11.11 -16.35 -7.87
CA ASP A 48 -9.96 -17.25 -7.97
C ASP A 48 -8.73 -16.55 -7.38
N VAL A 49 -8.67 -16.57 -6.04
CA VAL A 49 -7.76 -15.72 -5.27
C VAL A 49 -6.29 -16.15 -5.42
N GLU A 50 -6.03 -17.38 -5.86
CA GLU A 50 -4.69 -17.88 -6.09
C GLU A 50 -4.18 -17.66 -7.52
N GLN A 51 -4.98 -17.11 -8.44
CA GLN A 51 -4.48 -16.73 -9.76
C GLN A 51 -3.50 -15.54 -9.66
N PHE A 52 -2.30 -15.68 -10.21
CA PHE A 52 -1.28 -14.64 -10.18
C PHE A 52 -1.75 -13.31 -10.80
N GLY A 53 -1.38 -12.19 -10.18
CA GLY A 53 -1.69 -10.83 -10.62
C GLY A 53 -3.10 -10.31 -10.31
N VAL A 54 -4.08 -11.19 -10.01
CA VAL A 54 -5.42 -10.72 -9.65
C VAL A 54 -5.43 -10.11 -8.25
N ASN A 55 -6.39 -9.22 -8.01
CA ASN A 55 -6.63 -8.52 -6.74
C ASN A 55 -5.47 -7.60 -6.29
N ILE A 56 -4.52 -7.30 -7.18
CA ILE A 56 -3.44 -6.33 -7.00
C ILE A 56 -3.65 -5.16 -7.99
N PRO A 57 -3.86 -3.93 -7.53
CA PRO A 57 -4.08 -2.79 -8.41
C PRO A 57 -2.79 -2.32 -9.08
N ALA A 58 -2.89 -1.95 -10.36
CA ALA A 58 -1.89 -1.14 -11.05
C ALA A 58 -1.87 0.29 -10.48
N VAL A 59 -0.74 0.98 -10.63
CA VAL A 59 -0.47 2.26 -9.96
C VAL A 59 -0.51 3.41 -10.94
N ASP A 60 0.15 3.25 -12.07
CA ASP A 60 0.29 4.27 -13.09
C ASP A 60 0.25 3.68 -14.50
N ARG A 61 -0.16 4.51 -15.46
CA ARG A 61 -0.16 4.15 -16.87
C ARG A 61 0.27 5.35 -17.70
N ARG A 62 0.99 5.07 -18.77
CA ARG A 62 1.36 6.05 -19.78
C ARG A 62 0.26 6.10 -20.83
N VAL A 63 -0.14 7.30 -21.22
CA VAL A 63 -1.03 7.52 -22.38
C VAL A 63 -0.28 8.28 -23.48
N ASP A 64 -0.64 8.00 -24.73
CA ASP A 64 -0.14 8.73 -25.89
C ASP A 64 -0.89 10.06 -26.09
N LYS A 65 -0.51 10.83 -27.12
CA LYS A 65 -1.14 12.12 -27.44
C LYS A 65 -2.61 12.01 -27.83
N SER A 66 -3.08 10.81 -28.18
CA SER A 66 -4.47 10.52 -28.51
C SER A 66 -5.26 10.00 -27.31
N GLY A 67 -4.63 9.92 -26.13
CA GLY A 67 -5.25 9.40 -24.91
C GLY A 67 -5.28 7.88 -24.83
N ASN A 68 -4.66 7.16 -25.77
CA ASN A 68 -4.61 5.70 -25.70
C ASN A 68 -3.55 5.26 -24.70
N VAL A 69 -3.87 4.23 -23.90
CA VAL A 69 -2.90 3.61 -23.01
C VAL A 69 -1.75 3.05 -23.85
N ASP A 70 -0.52 3.39 -23.51
CA ASP A 70 0.71 2.89 -24.14
C ASP A 70 1.41 1.86 -23.25
N TRP A 71 1.35 2.06 -21.94
CA TRP A 71 2.07 1.26 -20.96
C TRP A 71 1.37 1.30 -19.60
N ILE A 72 1.43 0.22 -18.82
CA ILE A 72 0.84 0.12 -17.47
C ILE A 72 1.87 -0.43 -16.49
N SER A 73 1.89 0.09 -15.27
CA SER A 73 2.79 -0.33 -14.21
C SER A 73 2.05 -0.79 -12.99
N TRP A 74 2.49 -1.91 -12.44
CA TRP A 74 2.29 -2.21 -11.03
C TRP A 74 3.37 -1.56 -10.17
N SER A 75 4.40 -0.96 -10.79
CA SER A 75 5.47 -0.22 -10.11
C SER A 75 6.13 -1.08 -9.02
N ASP A 76 6.56 -0.48 -7.92
CA ASP A 76 6.83 -1.19 -6.68
C ASP A 76 5.49 -1.60 -6.02
N GLY A 77 4.83 -2.63 -6.58
CA GLY A 77 3.42 -3.00 -6.36
C GLY A 77 2.95 -3.00 -4.91
N ASN A 78 3.80 -3.42 -3.97
CA ASN A 78 3.46 -3.47 -2.55
C ASN A 78 3.29 -2.08 -1.92
N SER A 79 3.94 -1.04 -2.44
CA SER A 79 3.86 0.34 -1.92
C SER A 79 2.50 1.03 -2.14
N ASN A 80 1.62 0.44 -2.97
CA ASN A 80 0.24 0.91 -3.16
C ASN A 80 -0.79 -0.13 -2.70
N PHE A 81 -0.36 -1.38 -2.51
CA PHE A 81 -1.19 -2.41 -1.93
C PHE A 81 -1.66 -2.04 -0.52
N ASN A 82 -0.84 -1.35 0.26
CA ASN A 82 -1.25 -0.75 1.53
C ASN A 82 -2.38 0.28 1.39
N HIS A 83 -2.34 1.15 0.38
CA HIS A 83 -3.41 2.12 0.13
C HIS A 83 -4.69 1.39 -0.25
N TRP A 84 -4.57 0.26 -0.96
CA TRP A 84 -5.72 -0.58 -1.27
C TRP A 84 -6.35 -1.18 0.00
N LEU A 85 -5.57 -1.74 0.91
CA LEU A 85 -6.06 -2.23 2.21
C LEU A 85 -6.65 -1.10 3.08
N GLY A 86 -5.97 0.04 3.14
CA GLY A 86 -6.42 1.23 3.87
C GLY A 86 -7.73 1.77 3.31
N LEU A 87 -7.84 1.91 1.99
CA LEU A 87 -9.06 2.31 1.28
C LEU A 87 -10.22 1.36 1.61
N LEU A 88 -10.03 0.06 1.42
CA LEU A 88 -11.09 -0.93 1.61
C LEU A 88 -11.55 -1.04 3.08
N SER A 89 -10.62 -1.04 4.04
CA SER A 89 -10.96 -1.11 5.47
C SER A 89 -11.70 0.15 5.95
N THR A 90 -11.30 1.32 5.47
CA THR A 90 -11.96 2.58 5.81
C THR A 90 -13.33 2.71 5.12
N GLU A 91 -13.47 2.29 3.86
CA GLU A 91 -14.76 2.22 3.13
C GLU A 91 -15.72 1.26 3.85
N TYR A 92 -15.25 0.06 4.22
CA TYR A 92 -16.02 -0.93 4.96
C TYR A 92 -16.62 -0.32 6.24
N ARG A 93 -15.79 0.36 7.05
CA ARG A 93 -16.27 0.94 8.31
C ARG A 93 -17.24 2.07 8.08
N LEU A 94 -17.03 2.91 7.07
CA LEU A 94 -17.96 3.99 6.70
C LEU A 94 -19.33 3.43 6.28
N LEU A 95 -19.36 2.42 5.41
CA LEU A 95 -20.59 1.76 4.99
C LEU A 95 -21.32 1.12 6.16
N LYS A 96 -20.60 0.36 7.00
CA LYS A 96 -21.17 -0.33 8.16
C LYS A 96 -21.74 0.66 9.19
N ASN A 97 -21.02 1.73 9.51
CA ASN A 97 -21.48 2.78 10.43
C ASN A 97 -22.75 3.49 9.90
N ASN A 98 -22.89 3.60 8.58
CA ASN A 98 -24.04 4.22 7.92
C ASN A 98 -25.11 3.20 7.50
N LYS A 99 -25.06 1.96 8.00
CA LYS A 99 -26.04 0.89 7.75
C LYS A 99 -26.28 0.60 6.26
N GLN A 100 -25.25 0.75 5.44
CA GLN A 100 -25.27 0.39 4.03
C GLN A 100 -24.79 -1.05 3.81
N ASP A 101 -25.06 -1.58 2.62
CA ASP A 101 -24.43 -2.83 2.21
C ASP A 101 -22.93 -2.61 2.01
N TYR A 102 -22.14 -3.50 2.60
CA TYR A 102 -20.67 -3.49 2.56
C TYR A 102 -20.10 -4.81 2.03
N GLN A 103 -20.95 -5.73 1.56
CA GLN A 103 -20.51 -7.07 1.12
C GLN A 103 -19.54 -7.00 -0.06
N GLU A 104 -19.68 -6.01 -0.93
CA GLU A 104 -18.75 -5.78 -2.03
C GLU A 104 -17.35 -5.39 -1.54
N THR A 105 -17.27 -4.33 -0.74
CA THR A 105 -16.02 -3.87 -0.14
C THR A 105 -15.37 -4.96 0.70
N LEU A 106 -16.17 -5.73 1.46
CA LEU A 106 -15.70 -6.87 2.24
C LEU A 106 -15.11 -7.97 1.34
N SER A 107 -15.77 -8.28 0.22
CA SER A 107 -15.26 -9.25 -0.75
C SER A 107 -13.91 -8.81 -1.31
N PHE A 108 -13.78 -7.54 -1.72
CA PHE A 108 -12.53 -7.00 -2.25
C PHE A 108 -11.42 -7.01 -1.19
N LEU A 109 -11.74 -6.71 0.07
CA LEU A 109 -10.77 -6.74 1.16
C LEU A 109 -10.27 -8.17 1.42
N ILE A 110 -11.17 -9.14 1.44
CA ILE A 110 -10.81 -10.56 1.60
C ILE A 110 -9.91 -11.02 0.46
N TYR A 111 -10.27 -10.69 -0.78
CA TYR A 111 -9.46 -11.03 -1.94
C TYR A 111 -8.08 -10.37 -1.92
N ALA A 112 -7.98 -9.13 -1.43
CA ALA A 112 -6.70 -8.45 -1.24
C ALA A 112 -5.85 -9.14 -0.16
N LEU A 113 -6.43 -9.51 0.99
CA LEU A 113 -5.68 -10.26 2.01
C LEU A 113 -5.24 -11.65 1.51
N PHE A 114 -6.06 -12.32 0.69
CA PHE A 114 -5.62 -13.55 0.02
C PHE A 114 -4.53 -13.33 -1.01
N ALA A 115 -4.51 -12.19 -1.71
CA ALA A 115 -3.39 -11.85 -2.59
C ALA A 115 -2.08 -11.69 -1.79
N LEU A 116 -2.12 -11.20 -0.54
CA LEU A 116 -0.94 -11.21 0.33
C LEU A 116 -0.51 -12.62 0.72
N GLU A 117 -1.44 -13.48 1.12
CA GLU A 117 -1.09 -14.88 1.43
C GLU A 117 -0.55 -15.63 0.22
N ARG A 118 -1.07 -15.31 -0.97
CA ARG A 118 -0.56 -15.82 -2.25
C ARG A 118 0.86 -15.33 -2.51
N LEU A 119 1.10 -14.03 -2.36
CA LEU A 119 2.44 -13.46 -2.50
C LEU A 119 3.41 -14.11 -1.51
N ASP A 120 3.02 -14.35 -0.26
CA ASP A 120 3.88 -15.01 0.72
C ASP A 120 4.20 -16.45 0.28
N LEU A 121 3.16 -17.26 0.09
CA LEU A 121 3.30 -18.67 -0.23
C LEU A 121 4.13 -18.94 -1.51
N TYR A 122 3.98 -18.12 -2.56
CA TYR A 122 4.55 -18.39 -3.87
C TYR A 122 5.82 -17.58 -4.19
N SER A 123 6.29 -16.71 -3.29
CA SER A 123 7.51 -15.91 -3.49
C SER A 123 8.74 -16.79 -3.62
N GLU A 124 8.98 -17.65 -2.64
CA GLU A 124 10.11 -18.57 -2.60
C GLU A 124 10.07 -19.57 -3.75
N TYR A 125 8.88 -20.12 -4.05
CA TYR A 125 8.68 -20.97 -5.22
C TYR A 125 9.18 -20.28 -6.50
N THR A 126 8.74 -19.05 -6.73
CA THR A 126 9.10 -18.25 -7.91
C THR A 126 10.61 -18.05 -8.00
N LEU A 127 11.26 -17.76 -6.86
CA LEU A 127 12.71 -17.56 -6.78
C LEU A 127 13.50 -18.86 -6.97
N ARG A 128 13.08 -19.98 -6.35
CA ARG A 128 13.71 -21.30 -6.55
C ARG A 128 13.70 -21.69 -8.02
N LYS A 129 12.57 -21.47 -8.69
CA LYS A 129 12.44 -21.71 -10.14
C LYS A 129 13.29 -20.75 -10.96
N LEU A 130 13.27 -19.44 -10.68
CA LEU A 130 14.10 -18.45 -11.39
C LEU A 130 15.60 -18.76 -11.30
N HIS A 131 16.07 -19.11 -10.09
CA HIS A 131 17.48 -19.36 -9.82
C HIS A 131 17.89 -20.82 -10.05
N ASN A 132 16.94 -21.69 -10.39
CA ASN A 132 17.14 -23.12 -10.59
C ASN A 132 17.90 -23.79 -9.42
N THR A 133 17.53 -23.44 -8.18
CA THR A 133 18.23 -23.93 -6.98
C THR A 133 17.92 -25.40 -6.67
N GLU A 134 16.83 -25.93 -7.22
CA GLU A 134 16.29 -27.28 -6.97
C GLU A 134 15.79 -27.90 -8.28
N ALA A 135 16.70 -28.05 -9.25
CA ALA A 135 16.40 -28.44 -10.65
C ALA A 135 15.76 -29.84 -10.82
N ASP A 136 15.83 -30.70 -9.81
CA ASP A 136 15.28 -32.06 -9.80
C ASP A 136 13.83 -32.13 -9.30
N LYS A 137 13.28 -31.02 -8.82
CA LYS A 137 11.93 -30.94 -8.26
C LYS A 137 10.90 -30.53 -9.30
N THR A 138 9.71 -31.11 -9.18
CA THR A 138 8.53 -30.61 -9.91
C THR A 138 8.13 -29.24 -9.38
N ASP A 139 7.39 -28.47 -10.20
CA ASP A 139 6.89 -27.16 -9.77
C ASP A 139 6.08 -27.22 -8.47
N PHE A 140 5.31 -28.28 -8.25
CA PHE A 140 4.55 -28.46 -7.01
C PHE A 140 5.45 -28.74 -5.80
N GLU A 141 6.53 -29.52 -5.98
CA GLU A 141 7.51 -29.80 -4.91
C GLU A 141 8.38 -28.61 -4.56
N LEU A 142 8.48 -27.62 -5.45
CA LEU A 142 9.18 -26.35 -5.18
C LEU A 142 8.43 -25.46 -4.17
N ILE A 143 7.17 -25.75 -3.84
CA ILE A 143 6.42 -25.09 -2.77
C ILE A 143 6.69 -25.84 -1.46
N LYS A 144 7.33 -25.18 -0.49
CA LYS A 144 7.63 -25.76 0.83
C LYS A 144 6.58 -25.28 1.82
N TYR A 145 5.55 -26.08 2.02
CA TYR A 145 4.47 -25.77 2.95
C TYR A 145 4.63 -26.49 4.30
N PRO A 146 4.49 -25.80 5.45
CA PRO A 146 4.07 -24.40 5.60
C PRO A 146 5.22 -23.38 5.65
N GLU A 147 6.46 -23.79 5.38
CA GLU A 147 7.67 -22.97 5.57
C GLU A 147 7.70 -21.69 4.72
N ASP A 148 7.10 -21.70 3.54
CA ASP A 148 7.01 -20.56 2.62
C ASP A 148 5.94 -19.54 3.05
N ILE A 149 5.11 -19.83 4.06
CA ILE A 149 4.21 -18.83 4.65
C ILE A 149 4.91 -18.19 5.86
N ASN A 150 5.89 -17.32 5.59
CA ASN A 150 6.82 -16.78 6.57
C ASN A 150 6.95 -15.25 6.60
N GLY A 151 6.30 -14.53 5.69
CA GLY A 151 6.33 -13.08 5.56
C GLY A 151 7.27 -12.53 4.50
N PHE A 152 7.95 -13.38 3.73
CA PHE A 152 8.77 -12.96 2.59
C PHE A 152 7.90 -12.80 1.35
N LEU A 153 7.70 -11.55 0.93
CA LEU A 153 6.92 -11.24 -0.26
C LEU A 153 7.82 -10.76 -1.40
N ILE A 154 7.56 -11.18 -2.63
CA ILE A 154 7.92 -10.43 -3.83
C ILE A 154 6.94 -9.24 -4.01
N ARG A 155 7.38 -8.19 -4.72
CA ARG A 155 6.63 -6.92 -4.83
C ARG A 155 5.29 -6.99 -5.56
N ASP A 156 5.15 -7.92 -6.50
CA ASP A 156 3.90 -8.27 -7.19
C ASP A 156 4.04 -9.68 -7.78
N ASP A 157 2.97 -10.25 -8.33
CA ASP A 157 3.00 -11.50 -9.10
C ASP A 157 2.33 -11.35 -10.48
N VAL A 158 2.43 -10.16 -11.09
CA VAL A 158 1.80 -9.85 -12.37
C VAL A 158 2.61 -10.46 -13.51
N SER A 159 2.19 -11.66 -13.91
CA SER A 159 2.88 -12.47 -14.89
C SER A 159 2.52 -12.16 -16.36
N LEU A 160 3.26 -12.78 -17.28
CA LEU A 160 2.94 -12.72 -18.70
C LEU A 160 1.58 -13.34 -19.02
N GLY A 161 1.27 -14.47 -18.36
CA GLY A 161 -0.02 -15.16 -18.49
C GLY A 161 -1.18 -14.29 -18.04
N PHE A 162 -1.03 -13.59 -16.90
CA PHE A 162 -2.01 -12.60 -16.45
C PHE A 162 -2.24 -11.53 -17.51
N TRP A 163 -1.15 -10.93 -18.03
CA TRP A 163 -1.27 -9.86 -19.03
C TRP A 163 -1.93 -10.37 -20.32
N LYS A 164 -1.60 -11.57 -20.82
CA LYS A 164 -2.27 -12.17 -21.99
C LYS A 164 -3.76 -12.38 -21.80
N GLN A 165 -4.19 -12.78 -20.60
CA GLN A 165 -5.60 -12.97 -20.33
C GLN A 165 -6.36 -11.63 -20.25
N TYR A 166 -5.76 -10.65 -19.57
CA TYR A 166 -6.49 -9.47 -19.11
C TYR A 166 -6.16 -8.17 -19.86
N TYR A 167 -5.27 -8.15 -20.86
CA TYR A 167 -4.88 -6.93 -21.59
C TYR A 167 -6.07 -6.08 -22.09
N LYS A 168 -7.19 -6.73 -22.46
CA LYS A 168 -8.41 -6.04 -22.91
C LYS A 168 -9.10 -5.23 -21.79
N HIS A 169 -9.04 -5.71 -20.55
CA HIS A 169 -9.53 -4.95 -19.39
C HIS A 169 -8.82 -3.60 -19.30
N PHE A 170 -7.52 -3.63 -19.57
CA PHE A 170 -6.64 -2.49 -19.52
C PHE A 170 -6.67 -1.61 -20.79
N ASN A 171 -7.63 -1.85 -21.69
CA ASN A 171 -7.80 -1.16 -22.97
C ASN A 171 -6.50 -1.07 -23.80
N LYS A 172 -5.68 -2.14 -23.78
CA LYS A 172 -4.38 -2.13 -24.45
C LYS A 172 -3.99 -3.49 -24.95
N GLU A 173 -3.63 -3.60 -26.23
CA GLU A 173 -3.07 -4.84 -26.79
C GLU A 173 -1.85 -5.37 -26.02
N TYR A 174 -1.73 -6.70 -25.98
CA TYR A 174 -0.68 -7.45 -25.30
C TYR A 174 0.75 -6.96 -25.60
N GLY A 175 1.01 -6.52 -26.83
CA GLY A 175 2.32 -6.03 -27.28
C GLY A 175 3.26 -7.13 -27.77
N TYR A 176 4.55 -6.79 -27.90
CA TYR A 176 5.58 -7.73 -28.33
C TYR A 176 6.22 -8.38 -27.11
N TYR A 177 6.28 -9.71 -27.11
CA TYR A 177 7.00 -10.47 -26.11
C TYR A 177 8.50 -10.17 -26.19
N ASN A 178 9.10 -9.87 -25.04
CA ASN A 178 10.50 -9.59 -24.87
C ASN A 178 11.17 -10.74 -24.12
N LYS A 179 11.77 -11.67 -24.89
CA LYS A 179 12.47 -12.87 -24.37
C LYS A 179 13.59 -12.55 -23.39
N THR A 180 14.29 -11.43 -23.55
CA THR A 180 15.39 -11.06 -22.64
C THR A 180 14.89 -10.44 -21.35
N LYS A 181 13.61 -10.05 -21.31
CA LYS A 181 12.96 -9.43 -20.17
C LYS A 181 11.75 -10.20 -19.65
N ASN A 182 11.50 -11.44 -20.06
CA ASN A 182 10.39 -12.29 -19.58
C ASN A 182 9.03 -11.53 -19.44
N GLY A 183 8.71 -10.64 -20.38
CA GLY A 183 7.58 -9.73 -20.29
C GLY A 183 7.21 -9.14 -21.65
N THR A 184 6.34 -8.14 -21.71
CA THR A 184 6.10 -7.38 -22.95
C THR A 184 6.56 -5.93 -22.83
N ASN A 185 6.69 -5.24 -23.96
CA ASN A 185 6.99 -3.80 -23.97
C ASN A 185 5.82 -2.91 -23.51
N ARG A 186 4.70 -3.49 -23.06
CA ARG A 186 3.44 -2.79 -22.77
C ARG A 186 3.01 -2.80 -21.30
N TYR A 187 3.67 -3.58 -20.44
CA TYR A 187 3.49 -3.45 -18.99
C TYR A 187 4.85 -3.30 -18.31
N LEU A 188 4.86 -2.97 -17.02
CA LEU A 188 6.01 -3.10 -16.12
C LEU A 188 5.52 -3.74 -14.81
N SER A 189 6.17 -4.82 -14.45
CA SER A 189 6.04 -5.53 -13.17
C SER A 189 7.41 -6.13 -12.85
N ILE A 190 7.61 -6.60 -11.62
CA ILE A 190 8.88 -7.21 -11.22
C ILE A 190 9.27 -8.47 -11.99
N PHE A 191 8.37 -9.07 -12.79
CA PHE A 191 8.70 -10.22 -13.63
C PHE A 191 9.53 -9.85 -14.87
N GLN A 192 9.87 -8.57 -15.06
CA GLN A 192 10.67 -8.15 -16.19
C GLN A 192 12.19 -8.34 -16.02
N LYS A 193 12.71 -9.49 -16.48
CA LYS A 193 14.14 -9.82 -16.49
C LYS A 193 14.99 -8.63 -17.02
N GLY A 194 16.10 -8.31 -16.36
CA GLY A 194 17.10 -7.35 -16.87
C GLY A 194 16.74 -5.86 -16.80
N VAL A 195 15.59 -5.47 -16.22
CA VAL A 195 15.33 -4.05 -15.86
C VAL A 195 15.04 -3.92 -14.37
N ILE A 196 14.28 -4.86 -13.81
CA ILE A 196 13.99 -4.96 -12.38
C ILE A 196 14.22 -6.44 -12.03
N PRO A 197 15.18 -6.80 -11.16
CA PRO A 197 15.28 -8.16 -10.65
C PRO A 197 13.93 -8.57 -10.03
N GLN A 198 13.59 -9.86 -9.95
CA GLN A 198 12.50 -10.29 -9.07
C GLN A 198 12.87 -9.88 -7.64
N GLN A 199 12.41 -8.71 -7.25
CA GLN A 199 12.79 -8.04 -6.03
C GLN A 199 11.87 -8.52 -4.93
N GLY A 200 12.48 -9.03 -3.86
CA GLY A 200 11.78 -9.15 -2.59
C GLY A 200 11.33 -7.78 -2.10
N MET A 201 10.39 -7.79 -1.16
CA MET A 201 9.87 -6.59 -0.55
C MET A 201 10.99 -5.82 0.19
N SER A 202 10.95 -4.50 0.06
CA SER A 202 11.80 -3.60 0.82
C SER A 202 11.14 -3.25 2.16
N GLN A 203 11.88 -2.59 3.05
CA GLN A 203 11.37 -2.30 4.39
C GLN A 203 10.26 -1.26 4.40
N ASP A 204 10.33 -0.28 3.52
CA ASP A 204 9.24 0.66 3.29
C ASP A 204 7.96 -0.04 2.86
N ASN A 205 8.03 -1.05 1.99
CA ASN A 205 6.87 -1.87 1.64
C ASN A 205 6.27 -2.50 2.90
N ILE A 206 7.11 -3.06 3.79
CA ILE A 206 6.64 -3.64 5.07
C ILE A 206 6.01 -2.57 5.95
N VAL A 207 6.64 -1.41 6.17
CA VAL A 207 6.08 -0.32 6.99
C VAL A 207 4.69 0.09 6.48
N ARG A 208 4.56 0.23 5.16
CA ARG A 208 3.31 0.59 4.52
C ARG A 208 2.26 -0.49 4.68
N LEU A 209 2.61 -1.76 4.49
CA LEU A 209 1.70 -2.88 4.75
C LEU A 209 1.25 -2.92 6.22
N LEU A 210 2.16 -2.71 7.18
CA LEU A 210 1.82 -2.62 8.60
C LEU A 210 0.81 -1.51 8.89
N GLN A 211 0.90 -0.36 8.21
CA GLN A 211 -0.09 0.71 8.33
C GLN A 211 -1.48 0.28 7.83
N GLY A 212 -1.55 -0.37 6.65
CA GLY A 212 -2.79 -0.92 6.11
C GLY A 212 -3.40 -1.99 7.02
N LEU A 213 -2.57 -2.92 7.51
CA LEU A 213 -2.98 -3.99 8.43
C LEU A 213 -3.46 -3.45 9.78
N ALA A 214 -2.82 -2.41 10.33
CA ALA A 214 -3.28 -1.75 11.55
C ALA A 214 -4.71 -1.20 11.40
N LEU A 215 -5.01 -0.58 10.26
CA LEU A 215 -6.36 -0.10 9.95
C LEU A 215 -7.34 -1.24 9.76
N VAL A 216 -6.97 -2.32 9.07
CA VAL A 216 -7.81 -3.53 8.95
C VAL A 216 -8.17 -4.06 10.33
N LYS A 217 -7.19 -4.25 11.23
CA LYS A 217 -7.44 -4.75 12.59
C LYS A 217 -8.34 -3.83 13.42
N GLN A 218 -8.21 -2.52 13.25
CA GLN A 218 -9.00 -1.54 14.00
C GLN A 218 -10.41 -1.37 13.45
N LEU A 219 -10.57 -1.44 12.13
CA LEU A 219 -11.78 -1.02 11.43
C LEU A 219 -12.63 -2.17 10.91
N VAL A 220 -12.15 -3.41 10.88
CA VAL A 220 -12.87 -4.54 10.32
C VAL A 220 -13.21 -5.53 11.42
N ASP A 221 -14.50 -5.88 11.52
CA ASP A 221 -14.98 -6.84 12.51
C ASP A 221 -14.70 -8.27 12.04
N ASP A 222 -14.92 -9.26 12.91
CA ASP A 222 -15.00 -10.65 12.46
C ASP A 222 -16.28 -10.81 11.62
N GLU A 223 -16.19 -11.45 10.45
CA GLU A 223 -17.26 -11.44 9.45
C GLU A 223 -17.64 -12.83 8.97
N ASP A 224 -18.93 -13.00 8.68
CA ASP A 224 -19.47 -14.17 7.99
C ASP A 224 -19.25 -14.03 6.47
N ILE A 225 -18.51 -14.97 5.90
CA ILE A 225 -18.11 -14.99 4.49
C ILE A 225 -18.95 -15.96 3.65
N SER A 226 -20.03 -16.52 4.19
CA SER A 226 -20.91 -17.47 3.48
C SER A 226 -21.51 -16.95 2.17
N LYS A 227 -21.55 -15.61 1.99
CA LYS A 227 -22.04 -14.94 0.78
C LYS A 227 -20.94 -14.58 -0.22
N ILE A 228 -19.69 -14.83 0.13
CA ILE A 228 -18.52 -14.45 -0.65
C ILE A 228 -18.00 -15.70 -1.35
N ASN A 229 -17.94 -15.64 -2.68
CA ASN A 229 -17.39 -16.74 -3.47
C ASN A 229 -15.87 -16.67 -3.41
N ILE A 230 -15.22 -17.70 -2.89
CA ILE A 230 -13.76 -17.77 -2.80
C ILE A 230 -13.35 -19.12 -3.38
N GLU A 231 -12.55 -19.08 -4.43
CA GLU A 231 -12.05 -20.24 -5.15
C GLU A 231 -10.55 -20.36 -4.90
N PHE A 232 -10.15 -21.52 -4.38
CA PHE A 232 -8.76 -21.91 -4.20
C PHE A 232 -8.40 -23.01 -5.18
N ARG A 233 -7.16 -22.98 -5.63
CA ARG A 233 -6.55 -23.98 -6.51
C ARG A 233 -5.84 -25.06 -5.72
N ASN A 234 -5.32 -24.70 -4.55
CA ASN A 234 -4.62 -25.54 -3.59
C ASN A 234 -5.22 -25.34 -2.19
N ASN A 235 -5.06 -26.33 -1.30
CA ASN A 235 -5.54 -26.23 0.08
C ASN A 235 -4.55 -25.54 1.03
N PHE A 236 -3.37 -25.13 0.56
CA PHE A 236 -2.31 -24.55 1.40
C PHE A 236 -2.77 -23.35 2.23
N ILE A 237 -3.29 -22.30 1.57
CA ILE A 237 -3.76 -21.09 2.25
C ILE A 237 -4.97 -21.39 3.15
N PRO A 238 -6.05 -22.05 2.68
CA PRO A 238 -7.18 -22.39 3.55
C PRO A 238 -6.79 -23.21 4.78
N ASP A 239 -5.94 -24.22 4.63
CA ASP A 239 -5.53 -25.08 5.73
C ASP A 239 -4.61 -24.33 6.71
N TYR A 240 -3.73 -23.45 6.20
CA TYR A 240 -2.94 -22.56 7.05
C TYR A 240 -3.83 -21.67 7.91
N LEU A 241 -4.76 -20.94 7.29
CA LEU A 241 -5.65 -20.02 8.02
C LEU A 241 -6.55 -20.75 9.02
N LYS A 242 -7.04 -21.95 8.69
CA LYS A 242 -7.77 -22.81 9.64
C LYS A 242 -6.87 -23.24 10.81
N SER A 243 -5.63 -23.63 10.55
CA SER A 243 -4.68 -24.05 11.59
C SER A 243 -4.36 -22.92 12.58
N LYS A 244 -4.38 -21.66 12.11
CA LYS A 244 -4.22 -20.45 12.92
C LYS A 244 -5.51 -20.00 13.61
N GLY A 245 -6.64 -20.66 13.34
CA GLY A 245 -7.96 -20.26 13.82
C GLY A 245 -8.41 -18.90 13.29
N ILE A 246 -7.85 -18.47 12.15
CA ILE A 246 -8.25 -17.28 11.41
C ILE A 246 -9.56 -17.55 10.67
N TRP A 247 -9.68 -18.73 10.06
CA TRP A 247 -10.89 -19.18 9.38
C TRP A 247 -11.54 -20.33 10.14
N GLN A 248 -12.74 -20.11 10.67
CA GLN A 248 -13.52 -21.12 11.38
C GLN A 248 -14.96 -21.18 10.85
N ALA A 249 -15.35 -22.32 10.28
CA ALA A 249 -16.61 -22.48 9.56
C ALA A 249 -16.77 -21.40 8.47
N ASN A 250 -17.74 -20.50 8.60
CA ASN A 250 -17.96 -19.39 7.67
C ASN A 250 -17.48 -18.04 8.24
N ILE A 251 -16.76 -18.03 9.36
CA ILE A 251 -16.29 -16.78 9.98
C ILE A 251 -14.79 -16.63 9.73
N ILE A 252 -14.39 -15.45 9.26
CA ILE A 252 -12.99 -14.99 9.23
C ILE A 252 -12.77 -14.00 10.36
N SER A 253 -11.73 -14.24 11.16
CA SER A 253 -11.25 -13.28 12.16
C SER A 253 -10.13 -12.41 11.60
N PHE A 254 -10.48 -11.19 11.17
CA PHE A 254 -9.52 -10.22 10.63
C PHE A 254 -8.46 -9.83 11.66
N LYS A 255 -8.84 -9.76 12.94
CA LYS A 255 -7.89 -9.47 14.02
C LYS A 255 -6.78 -10.53 14.08
N LYS A 256 -7.13 -11.82 14.07
CA LYS A 256 -6.14 -12.91 14.09
C LYS A 256 -5.34 -12.96 12.80
N TRP A 257 -5.97 -12.67 11.67
CA TRP A 257 -5.30 -12.64 10.37
C TRP A 257 -4.21 -11.57 10.35
N VAL A 258 -4.55 -10.35 10.76
CA VAL A 258 -3.59 -9.25 10.89
C VAL A 258 -2.50 -9.59 11.90
N ASP A 259 -2.83 -10.23 13.02
CA ASP A 259 -1.82 -10.60 14.04
C ASP A 259 -0.79 -11.59 13.50
N ASP A 260 -1.22 -12.53 12.66
CA ASP A 260 -0.34 -13.50 12.04
C ASP A 260 0.51 -12.90 10.91
N LEU A 261 -0.11 -12.13 10.00
CA LEU A 261 0.61 -11.41 8.93
C LEU A 261 1.65 -10.44 9.51
N THR A 262 1.29 -9.70 10.56
CA THR A 262 2.20 -8.76 11.21
C THR A 262 3.38 -9.48 11.87
N ASP A 263 3.14 -10.62 12.53
CA ASP A 263 4.20 -11.41 13.16
C ASP A 263 5.23 -11.87 12.12
N ARG A 264 4.75 -12.44 11.00
CA ARG A 264 5.57 -12.87 9.86
C ARG A 264 6.39 -11.72 9.26
N LEU A 265 5.72 -10.62 8.90
CA LEU A 265 6.36 -9.45 8.27
C LEU A 265 7.44 -8.83 9.16
N VAL A 266 7.17 -8.64 10.45
CA VAL A 266 8.14 -8.04 11.38
C VAL A 266 9.31 -8.98 11.65
N ARG A 267 9.07 -10.31 11.70
CA ARG A 267 10.16 -11.30 11.77
C ARG A 267 11.05 -11.24 10.53
N GLN A 268 10.48 -11.05 9.35
CA GLN A 268 11.26 -10.99 8.11
C GLN A 268 12.20 -9.78 8.04
N CYS A 269 11.89 -8.71 8.78
CA CYS A 269 12.79 -7.56 8.95
C CYS A 269 14.01 -7.86 9.84
N HIS A 270 14.09 -9.01 10.51
CA HIS A 270 15.11 -9.34 11.49
C HIS A 270 15.74 -10.72 11.25
N GLN A 271 17.04 -10.83 11.43
CA GLN A 271 17.79 -12.08 11.28
C GLN A 271 18.38 -12.58 12.60
N GLU A 272 18.18 -13.85 12.93
CA GLU A 272 18.70 -14.43 14.18
C GLU A 272 20.20 -14.76 14.14
N TYR A 273 20.84 -14.77 15.30
CA TYR A 273 22.20 -15.30 15.47
C TYR A 273 22.23 -16.81 15.11
N PRO A 274 23.23 -17.31 14.36
CA PRO A 274 24.56 -16.74 14.12
C PRO A 274 24.72 -15.91 12.84
N GLN A 275 23.65 -15.45 12.21
CA GLN A 275 23.79 -14.65 10.98
C GLN A 275 24.68 -13.42 11.21
N GLN A 276 25.36 -12.96 10.16
CA GLN A 276 26.34 -11.89 10.30
C GLN A 276 25.66 -10.52 10.32
N ARG A 277 25.89 -9.73 11.38
CA ARG A 277 25.43 -8.33 11.43
C ARG A 277 25.96 -7.54 10.23
N ILE A 278 25.09 -6.76 9.63
CA ILE A 278 25.43 -5.92 8.47
C ILE A 278 25.84 -4.53 8.96
N VAL A 279 26.87 -3.97 8.34
CA VAL A 279 27.36 -2.63 8.64
C VAL A 279 27.21 -1.73 7.43
N LEU A 280 26.72 -0.53 7.69
CA LEU A 280 26.73 0.58 6.75
C LEU A 280 28.19 0.92 6.39
N LYS A 281 28.58 0.73 5.13
CA LYS A 281 29.94 1.07 4.68
C LYS A 281 29.95 2.50 4.13
N PRO A 282 30.68 3.44 4.75
CA PRO A 282 30.79 4.82 4.26
C PRO A 282 31.70 5.00 3.03
N LYS A 283 31.98 3.95 2.23
CA LYS A 283 32.93 4.03 1.10
C LYS A 283 32.25 3.84 -0.26
N ASN A 284 32.47 4.81 -1.15
CA ASN A 284 32.29 4.96 -2.61
C ASN A 284 31.15 4.28 -3.39
N ASN A 285 30.44 3.28 -2.87
CA ASN A 285 29.29 2.66 -3.51
C ASN A 285 28.08 2.50 -2.57
N PHE A 286 28.16 2.96 -1.31
CA PHE A 286 27.14 2.84 -0.25
C PHE A 286 26.58 1.43 0.01
N LYS A 287 27.11 0.38 -0.65
CA LYS A 287 26.57 -0.97 -0.52
C LYS A 287 26.73 -1.53 0.89
N ALA A 288 25.63 -1.96 1.49
CA ALA A 288 25.61 -2.61 2.78
C ALA A 288 26.33 -3.95 2.65
N GLY A 289 27.04 -4.34 3.69
CA GLY A 289 27.65 -5.66 3.70
C GLY A 289 28.08 -6.09 5.08
N PRO A 290 28.46 -7.37 5.21
CA PRO A 290 28.76 -7.93 6.50
C PRO A 290 29.96 -7.23 7.16
N SER A 291 29.88 -6.97 8.47
CA SER A 291 30.96 -6.29 9.20
C SER A 291 32.22 -7.13 9.24
N LYS A 292 33.34 -6.59 8.75
CA LYS A 292 34.68 -7.20 8.94
C LYS A 292 35.40 -6.69 10.18
N ASN A 293 35.03 -5.52 10.73
CA ASN A 293 35.78 -4.83 11.79
C ASN A 293 34.90 -4.49 13.00
N LYS A 294 35.46 -4.56 14.22
CA LYS A 294 34.76 -4.28 15.49
C LYS A 294 34.21 -2.85 15.62
N PHE A 295 34.82 -1.84 14.99
CA PHE A 295 34.33 -0.45 15.07
C PHE A 295 33.02 -0.25 14.30
N GLY A 296 32.87 -0.91 13.15
CA GLY A 296 31.60 -0.95 12.42
C GLY A 296 30.49 -1.66 13.19
N ALA A 297 30.83 -2.51 14.17
CA ALA A 297 29.86 -3.26 14.97
C ALA A 297 28.90 -2.37 15.78
N LEU A 298 29.27 -1.13 16.11
CA LEU A 298 28.38 -0.18 16.79
C LEU A 298 27.20 0.28 15.91
N LEU A 299 27.38 0.27 14.60
CA LEU A 299 26.34 0.56 13.61
C LEU A 299 25.93 -0.71 12.85
N SER A 300 26.13 -1.87 13.49
CA SER A 300 25.74 -3.15 12.93
C SER A 300 24.38 -3.57 13.45
N SER A 301 23.56 -4.13 12.57
CA SER A 301 22.18 -4.51 12.89
C SER A 301 21.87 -5.91 12.37
N TYR A 302 21.01 -6.60 13.10
CA TYR A 302 20.31 -7.80 12.63
C TYR A 302 18.99 -7.46 11.94
N TRP A 303 18.55 -6.21 12.02
CA TRP A 303 17.45 -5.73 11.22
C TRP A 303 17.95 -5.59 9.79
N TYR A 304 17.49 -6.45 8.89
CA TYR A 304 17.66 -6.42 7.44
C TYR A 304 16.86 -7.59 6.84
N ILE A 305 16.50 -7.47 5.57
CA ILE A 305 15.77 -8.51 4.85
C ILE A 305 16.77 -9.31 4.00
N MET A 306 16.75 -10.62 4.13
CA MET A 306 17.44 -11.53 3.22
C MET A 306 16.44 -12.23 2.31
N ASN A 307 16.89 -12.51 1.09
CA ASN A 307 16.24 -13.46 0.22
C ASN A 307 16.45 -14.88 0.80
N PRO A 308 15.41 -15.61 1.20
CA PRO A 308 15.54 -16.92 1.85
C PRO A 308 16.05 -18.01 0.90
N ILE A 309 16.04 -17.78 -0.42
CA ILE A 309 16.50 -18.72 -1.43
C ILE A 309 17.96 -18.50 -1.79
N THR A 310 18.35 -17.26 -2.07
CA THR A 310 19.72 -16.95 -2.50
C THR A 310 20.65 -16.60 -1.33
N ASN A 311 20.09 -16.32 -0.15
CA ASN A 311 20.79 -15.71 1.01
C ASN A 311 21.41 -14.34 0.69
N ASP A 312 21.04 -13.71 -0.42
CA ASP A 312 21.46 -12.36 -0.74
C ASP A 312 20.61 -11.34 0.02
N LEU A 313 21.17 -10.14 0.18
CA LEU A 313 20.43 -9.03 0.75
C LEU A 313 19.44 -8.47 -0.26
N VAL A 314 18.20 -8.23 0.18
CA VAL A 314 17.18 -7.61 -0.67
C VAL A 314 17.54 -6.15 -0.92
N ALA A 315 17.57 -5.71 -2.18
CA ALA A 315 17.78 -4.30 -2.53
C ALA A 315 16.72 -3.42 -1.82
N GLU A 316 17.11 -2.28 -1.23
CA GLU A 316 16.22 -1.40 -0.43
C GLU A 316 15.66 -2.05 0.87
N GLY A 317 16.01 -3.32 1.15
CA GLY A 317 15.74 -4.02 2.42
C GLY A 317 17.00 -4.36 3.23
N ASN A 318 18.18 -4.09 2.65
CA ASN A 318 19.48 -4.59 3.11
C ASN A 318 20.21 -3.74 4.14
N GLY A 319 19.67 -2.58 4.51
CA GLY A 319 20.37 -1.66 5.41
C GLY A 319 20.78 -0.34 4.79
N GLU A 320 20.97 -0.27 3.46
CA GLU A 320 21.72 0.81 2.79
C GLU A 320 21.20 2.21 3.08
N ASP A 321 19.89 2.38 3.24
CA ASP A 321 19.27 3.69 3.39
C ASP A 321 19.39 4.30 4.80
N MET A 322 20.28 3.77 5.65
CA MET A 322 20.42 4.09 7.09
C MET A 322 19.15 3.88 7.93
N GLY A 323 17.98 3.75 7.31
CA GLY A 323 16.67 3.61 7.94
C GLY A 323 16.57 2.33 8.73
N VAL A 324 17.22 1.25 8.31
CA VAL A 324 16.94 -0.08 8.86
C VAL A 324 17.23 -0.23 10.35
N TRP A 325 18.44 0.13 10.79
CA TRP A 325 18.78 0.03 12.20
C TRP A 325 18.00 1.06 13.03
N ILE A 326 17.74 2.25 12.48
CA ILE A 326 17.02 3.31 13.20
C ILE A 326 15.53 2.92 13.34
N ASN A 327 14.93 2.39 12.28
CA ASN A 327 13.54 1.96 12.20
C ASN A 327 13.28 0.68 12.99
N SER A 328 14.31 -0.08 13.41
CA SER A 328 14.15 -1.26 14.28
C SER A 328 13.29 -1.01 15.53
N TYR A 329 13.41 0.19 16.10
CA TYR A 329 12.55 0.61 17.21
C TYR A 329 11.10 0.75 16.76
N GLY A 330 10.86 1.49 15.67
CA GLY A 330 9.52 1.71 15.13
C GLY A 330 8.84 0.42 14.66
N PHE A 331 9.56 -0.49 14.01
CA PHE A 331 9.04 -1.82 13.65
C PHE A 331 8.63 -2.62 14.89
N GLY A 332 9.47 -2.63 15.92
CA GLY A 332 9.14 -3.30 17.18
C GLY A 332 7.89 -2.72 17.85
N GLU A 333 7.79 -1.38 17.93
CA GLU A 333 6.61 -0.69 18.46
C GLU A 333 5.36 -0.98 17.61
N ALA A 334 5.47 -0.97 16.28
CA ALA A 334 4.36 -1.23 15.37
C ALA A 334 3.86 -2.66 15.47
N GLY A 335 4.77 -3.65 15.45
CA GLY A 335 4.43 -5.05 15.66
C GLY A 335 3.77 -5.27 17.03
N ASN A 336 4.27 -4.61 18.08
CA ASN A 336 3.69 -4.72 19.40
C ASN A 336 2.30 -4.07 19.49
N SER A 337 2.15 -2.87 18.93
CA SER A 337 0.88 -2.11 18.89
C SER A 337 -0.19 -2.89 18.14
N ILE A 338 0.15 -3.41 16.95
CA ILE A 338 -0.77 -4.16 16.12
C ILE A 338 -1.12 -5.47 16.81
N THR A 339 -0.17 -6.30 17.21
CA THR A 339 -0.47 -7.66 17.71
C THR A 339 -0.87 -7.74 19.18
N GLY A 340 -0.55 -6.71 19.97
CA GLY A 340 -0.66 -6.75 21.43
C GLY A 340 0.41 -7.62 22.11
N LYS A 341 1.39 -8.15 21.37
CA LYS A 341 2.52 -8.90 21.92
C LYS A 341 3.66 -7.93 22.23
N ASN A 342 4.52 -8.23 23.20
CA ASN A 342 5.72 -7.41 23.49
C ASN A 342 6.99 -8.22 23.19
N ILE A 343 7.16 -8.62 21.93
CA ILE A 343 8.19 -9.59 21.51
C ILE A 343 9.04 -9.12 20.33
N TYR A 344 8.69 -8.01 19.68
CA TYR A 344 9.35 -7.60 18.43
C TYR A 344 10.56 -6.68 18.61
N HIS A 345 10.95 -6.40 19.85
CA HIS A 345 12.16 -5.62 20.15
C HIS A 345 13.41 -6.50 20.19
N TYR A 346 13.75 -7.09 19.05
CA TYR A 346 15.00 -7.82 18.88
C TYR A 346 16.21 -6.91 19.14
N ASP A 347 17.31 -7.51 19.63
CA ASP A 347 18.52 -6.81 20.10
C ASP A 347 18.28 -5.70 21.14
N ASN A 348 17.15 -5.73 21.84
CA ASN A 348 16.70 -4.64 22.71
C ASN A 348 16.52 -3.30 21.96
N SER A 349 15.95 -3.34 20.75
CA SER A 349 15.69 -2.11 19.95
C SER A 349 14.82 -1.07 20.67
N ASN A 350 14.05 -1.46 21.70
CA ASN A 350 13.30 -0.57 22.60
C ASN A 350 14.15 0.25 23.56
N LYS A 351 15.44 -0.05 23.70
CA LYS A 351 16.33 0.59 24.66
C LYS A 351 17.56 1.16 23.96
N GLY A 352 18.19 2.13 24.63
CA GLY A 352 19.46 2.69 24.21
C GLY A 352 19.36 3.50 22.91
N LEU A 353 20.33 3.28 22.02
CA LEU A 353 20.64 4.20 20.94
C LEU A 353 19.61 4.18 19.79
N ALA A 354 19.05 3.02 19.43
CA ALA A 354 18.07 2.92 18.34
C ALA A 354 16.77 3.70 18.67
N ALA A 355 16.15 3.39 19.81
CA ALA A 355 14.97 4.12 20.29
C ALA A 355 15.23 5.63 20.45
N TYR A 356 16.40 5.99 20.98
CA TYR A 356 16.79 7.39 21.13
C TYR A 356 16.91 8.11 19.78
N ILE A 357 17.64 7.55 18.83
CA ILE A 357 17.84 8.16 17.50
C ILE A 357 16.51 8.23 16.75
N PHE A 358 15.70 7.17 16.76
CA PHE A 358 14.38 7.17 16.12
C PHE A 358 13.53 8.35 16.62
N LYS A 359 13.36 8.48 17.94
CA LYS A 359 12.57 9.58 18.53
C LYS A 359 13.24 10.93 18.29
N SER A 360 14.57 11.00 18.28
CA SER A 360 15.31 12.24 18.03
C SER A 360 15.12 12.73 16.60
N ILE A 361 15.12 11.84 15.62
CA ILE A 361 14.87 12.15 14.22
C ILE A 361 13.40 12.53 14.03
N LEU A 362 12.47 11.69 14.49
CA LEU A 362 11.03 11.93 14.39
C LEU A 362 10.69 13.34 14.90
N PHE A 363 11.10 13.67 16.13
CA PHE A 363 10.81 14.95 16.77
C PHE A 363 11.82 16.07 16.48
N LYS A 364 12.77 15.85 15.56
CA LYS A 364 13.81 16.81 15.17
C LYS A 364 14.57 17.41 16.37
N ASN A 365 14.82 16.58 17.39
CA ASN A 365 15.35 16.97 18.70
C ASN A 365 16.54 16.09 19.11
N LEU A 366 17.62 16.12 18.33
CA LEU A 366 18.83 15.35 18.60
C LEU A 366 19.71 16.05 19.65
N LYS A 367 19.85 15.44 20.83
CA LYS A 367 20.74 15.91 21.92
C LYS A 367 21.89 14.93 22.13
N ILE A 368 23.09 15.22 21.61
CA ILE A 368 24.21 14.27 21.73
C ILE A 368 24.88 14.38 23.12
N LEU A 369 24.77 15.53 23.79
CA LEU A 369 25.24 15.78 25.15
C LEU A 369 24.22 16.63 25.91
N TRP A 370 24.24 16.58 27.25
CA TRP A 370 23.28 17.32 28.10
C TRP A 370 23.29 18.85 27.86
N LEU A 371 24.33 19.39 27.22
CA LEU A 371 24.53 20.82 26.93
C LEU A 371 24.65 21.19 25.43
N ALA A 372 24.65 20.21 24.51
CA ALA A 372 24.82 20.49 23.09
C ALA A 372 23.86 19.63 22.26
N GLY A 373 22.77 20.24 21.80
CA GLY A 373 21.91 19.70 20.75
C GLY A 373 22.35 20.27 19.40
N PHE A 374 22.48 19.41 18.40
CA PHE A 374 22.55 19.84 17.01
C PHE A 374 21.13 19.69 16.44
N PRO A 375 20.57 20.72 15.77
CA PRO A 375 19.32 20.53 15.06
C PRO A 375 19.53 19.41 14.04
N ALA A 376 18.65 18.41 14.06
CA ALA A 376 18.61 17.43 12.99
C ALA A 376 18.34 18.21 11.68
N PRO A 377 19.08 17.95 10.59
CA PRO A 377 18.84 18.60 9.32
C PRO A 377 17.35 18.50 8.93
N GLU A 378 16.74 19.62 8.53
CA GLU A 378 15.29 19.68 8.24
C GLU A 378 14.83 18.69 7.16
N ASN A 379 15.77 18.27 6.31
CA ASN A 379 15.59 17.32 5.21
C ASN A 379 15.56 15.85 5.65
N ILE A 380 15.76 15.53 6.93
CA ILE A 380 15.58 14.16 7.45
C ILE A 380 14.13 14.01 7.93
N ASP A 381 13.20 13.99 6.98
CA ASP A 381 11.77 13.78 7.22
C ASP A 381 11.26 12.64 6.34
N ASP A 382 11.49 11.41 6.83
CA ASP A 382 11.13 10.18 6.12
C ASP A 382 9.75 9.69 6.55
N TYR A 383 8.95 9.28 5.57
CA TYR A 383 7.60 8.76 5.81
C TYR A 383 7.58 7.52 6.70
N MET A 384 8.62 6.68 6.67
CA MET A 384 8.69 5.47 7.48
C MET A 384 8.60 5.81 8.97
N PHE A 385 9.29 6.87 9.42
CA PHE A 385 9.22 7.34 10.81
C PHE A 385 7.79 7.74 11.19
N ARG A 386 7.12 8.48 10.30
CA ARG A 386 5.77 9.00 10.55
C ARG A 386 4.72 7.89 10.52
N ASP A 387 4.84 6.96 9.58
CA ASP A 387 3.95 5.80 9.50
C ASP A 387 4.08 4.92 10.75
N LEU A 388 5.31 4.51 11.10
CA LEU A 388 5.57 3.71 12.31
C LEU A 388 5.12 4.43 13.59
N ALA A 389 5.32 5.74 13.66
CA ALA A 389 4.86 6.54 14.79
C ALA A 389 3.34 6.68 14.84
N SER A 390 2.66 6.79 13.70
CA SER A 390 1.19 6.85 13.63
C SER A 390 0.52 5.53 14.03
N ILE A 391 1.13 4.40 13.65
CA ILE A 391 0.67 3.05 14.03
C ILE A 391 0.75 2.85 15.54
N SER A 392 1.87 3.25 16.14
CA SER A 392 2.25 2.85 17.51
C SER A 392 2.18 3.97 18.52
N ASP A 393 1.73 5.16 18.11
CA ASP A 393 1.60 6.33 18.99
C ASP A 393 2.94 6.65 19.71
N ILE A 394 4.04 6.68 18.93
CA ILE A 394 5.40 6.85 19.44
C ILE A 394 5.62 8.28 19.92
N ASN A 395 5.81 8.46 21.23
CA ASN A 395 6.08 9.76 21.83
C ASN A 395 7.35 9.77 22.72
N TRP A 396 7.91 10.97 22.94
CA TRP A 396 8.96 11.20 23.95
C TRP A 396 8.44 11.11 25.38
N ASN A 397 7.30 11.76 25.61
CA ASN A 397 6.59 11.81 26.88
C ASN A 397 5.18 11.28 26.60
N SER A 398 4.40 10.89 27.61
CA SER A 398 3.01 10.46 27.44
C SER A 398 2.04 11.54 26.91
N LYS A 399 2.56 12.66 26.39
CA LYS A 399 1.84 13.81 25.86
C LYS A 399 1.38 13.56 24.43
N SER A 400 0.11 13.21 24.27
CA SER A 400 -0.51 12.95 22.95
C SER A 400 -0.37 14.11 21.94
N TYR A 401 -0.33 15.36 22.44
CA TYR A 401 -0.33 16.56 21.59
C TYR A 401 0.94 16.71 20.75
N ASP A 402 2.11 16.32 21.29
CA ASP A 402 3.40 16.56 20.64
C ASP A 402 3.51 15.78 19.33
N LEU A 403 3.15 14.49 19.33
CA LEU A 403 3.14 13.67 18.12
C LEU A 403 2.08 14.14 17.12
N LEU A 404 0.86 14.45 17.57
CA LEU A 404 -0.19 14.92 16.66
C LEU A 404 0.22 16.21 15.94
N PHE A 405 0.75 17.19 16.69
CA PHE A 405 1.23 18.44 16.11
C PHE A 405 2.34 18.22 15.08
N LEU A 406 3.28 17.32 15.38
CA LEU A 406 4.37 16.94 14.49
C LEU A 406 3.88 16.26 13.21
N LEU A 407 2.94 15.32 13.34
CA LEU A 407 2.36 14.65 12.19
C LEU A 407 1.53 15.61 11.32
N SER A 408 0.89 16.60 11.93
CA SER A 408 0.11 17.66 11.26
C SER A 408 0.98 18.78 10.65
N ASP A 409 2.26 18.54 10.38
CA ASP A 409 3.14 19.51 9.73
C ASP A 409 2.71 19.79 8.28
N LYS A 410 2.15 20.98 8.05
CA LYS A 410 1.60 21.44 6.75
C LYS A 410 2.62 22.16 5.87
N ARG A 411 3.92 22.12 6.20
CA ARG A 411 4.95 22.75 5.35
C ARG A 411 5.00 22.06 3.99
N HIS A 412 4.94 22.86 2.93
CA HIS A 412 4.95 22.39 1.54
C HIS A 412 6.12 21.40 1.31
N LYS A 413 5.82 20.26 0.67
CA LYS A 413 6.71 19.12 0.37
C LYS A 413 7.01 18.13 1.50
N TYR A 414 6.57 18.37 2.73
CA TYR A 414 6.85 17.50 3.88
C TYR A 414 5.59 17.00 4.61
N THR A 415 4.43 17.22 4.01
CA THR A 415 3.15 16.86 4.63
C THR A 415 2.77 15.44 4.22
N TYR A 416 2.61 14.57 5.22
CA TYR A 416 2.08 13.22 5.07
C TYR A 416 0.67 13.20 5.66
N GLU A 417 -0.29 13.68 4.87
CA GLU A 417 -1.64 14.04 5.29
C GLU A 417 -2.43 12.90 5.95
N HIS A 418 -2.13 11.65 5.60
CA HIS A 418 -2.81 10.49 6.17
C HIS A 418 -2.38 10.20 7.62
N CYS A 419 -1.13 10.50 8.00
CA CYS A 419 -0.56 10.09 9.29
C CYS A 419 -1.33 10.63 10.53
N PRO A 420 -1.72 11.92 10.60
CA PRO A 420 -2.55 12.42 11.71
C PRO A 420 -3.91 11.73 11.79
N LEU A 421 -4.56 11.50 10.65
CA LEU A 421 -5.89 10.90 10.61
C LEU A 421 -5.84 9.42 10.98
N ILE A 422 -4.79 8.70 10.56
CA ILE A 422 -4.53 7.31 10.98
C ILE A 422 -4.27 7.26 12.48
N LEU A 423 -3.41 8.12 13.03
CA LEU A 423 -3.12 8.18 14.47
C LEU A 423 -4.42 8.34 15.28
N VAL A 424 -5.28 9.30 14.91
CA VAL A 424 -6.56 9.54 15.60
C VAL A 424 -7.53 8.37 15.40
N THR A 425 -7.49 7.70 14.24
CA THR A 425 -8.36 6.55 13.95
C THR A 425 -7.96 5.32 14.79
N LEU A 426 -6.67 5.00 14.83
CA LEU A 426 -6.13 3.86 15.58
C LEU A 426 -6.20 4.08 17.10
N HIS A 427 -5.95 5.32 17.55
CA HIS A 427 -5.84 5.67 18.97
C HIS A 427 -6.98 6.57 19.45
N LYS A 428 -8.19 6.37 18.91
CA LYS A 428 -9.36 7.23 19.11
C LYS A 428 -9.62 7.58 20.58
N GLN A 429 -9.54 6.62 21.50
CA GLN A 429 -9.79 6.86 22.92
C GLN A 429 -8.80 7.86 23.54
N LYS A 430 -7.52 7.84 23.10
CA LYS A 430 -6.47 8.73 23.59
C LYS A 430 -6.62 10.15 23.00
N TYR A 431 -7.01 10.25 21.73
CA TYR A 431 -7.02 11.51 20.98
C TYR A 431 -8.35 12.25 20.98
N GLN A 432 -9.48 11.60 21.30
CA GLN A 432 -10.83 12.19 21.25
C GLN A 432 -11.00 13.49 22.08
N ASN A 433 -10.19 13.70 23.12
CA ASN A 433 -10.31 14.90 23.96
C ASN A 433 -9.55 16.11 23.40
N ILE A 434 -8.49 15.86 22.62
CA ILE A 434 -7.64 16.89 22.02
C ILE A 434 -8.02 17.18 20.57
N TYR A 435 -8.58 16.20 19.86
CA TYR A 435 -8.94 16.28 18.45
C TYR A 435 -10.44 16.01 18.28
N LYS A 436 -11.26 17.05 18.53
CA LYS A 436 -12.73 16.99 18.48
C LYS A 436 -13.32 18.30 17.95
N SER A 437 -14.55 18.22 17.47
CA SER A 437 -15.29 19.41 17.01
C SER A 437 -15.34 20.51 18.07
N GLY A 438 -15.22 21.75 17.59
CA GLY A 438 -15.08 22.96 18.41
C GLY A 438 -13.64 23.26 18.85
N ASN A 439 -12.69 22.34 18.70
CA ASN A 439 -11.26 22.63 18.88
C ASN A 439 -10.70 23.30 17.62
N SER A 440 -9.89 24.35 17.78
CA SER A 440 -9.30 25.09 16.65
C SER A 440 -8.43 24.22 15.74
N LEU A 441 -7.65 23.29 16.29
CA LEU A 441 -6.84 22.36 15.51
C LEU A 441 -7.72 21.46 14.63
N TYR A 442 -8.80 20.91 15.21
CA TYR A 442 -9.74 20.06 14.50
C TYR A 442 -10.47 20.81 13.38
N GLU A 443 -10.99 22.00 13.64
CA GLU A 443 -11.74 22.77 12.64
C GLU A 443 -10.82 23.27 11.51
N ASN A 444 -9.60 23.70 11.83
CA ASN A 444 -8.61 24.09 10.84
C ASN A 444 -8.17 22.91 9.96
N ASP A 445 -7.98 21.73 10.55
CA ASP A 445 -7.67 20.52 9.80
C ASP A 445 -8.84 20.10 8.92
N LYS A 446 -10.07 20.10 9.44
CA LYS A 446 -11.27 19.81 8.66
C LYS A 446 -11.36 20.67 7.40
N ILE A 447 -11.15 21.98 7.52
CA ILE A 447 -11.14 22.91 6.38
C ILE A 447 -10.00 22.56 5.42
N TYR A 448 -8.79 22.37 5.95
CA TYR A 448 -7.60 22.05 5.15
C TYR A 448 -7.78 20.77 4.31
N TYR A 449 -8.21 19.66 4.92
CA TYR A 449 -8.41 18.40 4.20
C TYR A 449 -9.53 18.52 3.16
N LYS A 450 -10.62 19.21 3.49
CA LYS A 450 -11.72 19.45 2.56
C LYS A 450 -11.26 20.24 1.33
N GLU A 451 -10.46 21.28 1.54
CA GLU A 451 -9.86 22.08 0.46
C GLU A 451 -8.87 21.24 -0.37
N LEU A 452 -7.98 20.50 0.27
CA LEU A 452 -7.01 19.63 -0.41
C LEU A 452 -7.70 18.59 -1.32
N LEU A 453 -8.73 17.92 -0.80
CA LEU A 453 -9.53 16.96 -1.56
C LEU A 453 -10.32 17.66 -2.69
N SER A 454 -10.71 18.92 -2.52
CA SER A 454 -11.41 19.67 -3.57
C SER A 454 -10.52 19.93 -4.79
N PHE A 455 -9.20 20.02 -4.61
CA PHE A 455 -8.23 20.19 -5.70
C PHE A 455 -8.01 18.94 -6.56
N ALA A 456 -8.51 17.77 -6.18
CA ALA A 456 -8.35 16.56 -6.99
C ALA A 456 -9.05 16.71 -8.35
N PRO A 457 -8.39 16.43 -9.48
CA PRO A 457 -9.02 16.46 -10.81
C PRO A 457 -10.24 15.53 -10.85
N PHE A 458 -11.35 15.92 -11.47
CA PHE A 458 -12.47 14.98 -11.61
C PHE A 458 -12.08 13.81 -12.54
N SER A 459 -11.29 14.09 -13.59
CA SER A 459 -10.81 13.11 -14.57
C SER A 459 -9.80 12.10 -14.04
N GLY A 460 -9.29 12.31 -12.81
CA GLY A 460 -8.25 11.49 -12.22
C GLY A 460 -6.89 12.19 -12.11
N PRO A 461 -6.03 11.77 -11.17
CA PRO A 461 -4.70 12.36 -11.02
C PRO A 461 -3.86 12.07 -12.27
N SER A 462 -3.10 13.07 -12.71
CA SER A 462 -2.29 13.01 -13.93
C SER A 462 -1.16 14.05 -13.89
N ASN A 463 -0.07 13.79 -14.61
CA ASN A 463 0.96 14.82 -14.84
C ASN A 463 0.64 15.72 -16.07
N ASP A 464 -0.52 15.54 -16.70
CA ASP A 464 -0.96 16.32 -17.85
C ASP A 464 -1.42 17.73 -17.46
N TYR A 465 -0.47 18.67 -17.45
CA TYR A 465 -0.74 20.07 -17.17
C TYR A 465 -1.60 20.79 -18.23
N THR A 466 -1.97 20.10 -19.32
CA THR A 466 -2.86 20.65 -20.36
C THR A 466 -4.34 20.40 -20.08
N ARG A 467 -4.68 19.55 -19.10
CA ARG A 467 -6.07 19.33 -18.69
C ARG A 467 -6.64 20.55 -17.98
N GLU A 468 -7.90 20.84 -18.26
CA GLU A 468 -8.63 21.94 -17.61
C GLU A 468 -8.75 21.73 -16.09
N ASP A 469 -8.86 20.48 -15.63
CA ASP A 469 -8.98 20.11 -14.22
C ASP A 469 -7.65 19.68 -13.58
N TYR A 470 -6.51 19.92 -14.23
CA TYR A 470 -5.18 19.59 -13.68
C TYR A 470 -4.92 20.31 -12.36
N HIS A 471 -4.29 19.60 -11.41
CA HIS A 471 -3.77 20.21 -10.20
C HIS A 471 -2.43 19.59 -9.77
N PRO A 472 -1.38 20.39 -9.47
CA PRO A 472 -0.06 19.87 -9.12
C PRO A 472 -0.05 19.01 -7.85
N TYR A 473 -1.00 19.20 -6.94
CA TYR A 473 -1.12 18.37 -5.74
C TYR A 473 -1.47 16.91 -6.02
N TRP A 474 -2.01 16.62 -7.20
CA TRP A 474 -2.50 15.31 -7.63
C TRP A 474 -1.84 14.91 -8.96
N SER A 475 -0.51 15.06 -9.03
CA SER A 475 0.28 14.87 -10.25
C SER A 475 1.42 13.84 -10.09
N ALA A 476 1.35 13.03 -9.03
CA ALA A 476 2.25 11.91 -8.76
C ALA A 476 1.45 10.61 -8.58
N SER A 477 2.14 9.48 -8.63
CA SER A 477 1.55 8.14 -8.41
C SER A 477 0.98 7.95 -7.01
N SER A 478 1.56 8.60 -6.01
CA SER A 478 1.02 8.68 -4.65
C SER A 478 1.49 9.95 -3.96
N ARG A 479 0.55 10.84 -3.64
CA ARG A 479 0.79 12.01 -2.80
C ARG A 479 1.18 11.63 -1.37
N LEU A 480 0.59 10.57 -0.83
CA LEU A 480 0.80 10.12 0.55
C LEU A 480 2.18 9.48 0.78
N THR A 481 2.88 9.15 -0.31
CA THR A 481 4.25 8.62 -0.28
C THR A 481 5.26 9.68 -0.63
N TRP A 482 5.01 10.45 -1.69
CA TRP A 482 5.96 11.44 -2.20
C TRP A 482 5.29 12.80 -2.38
N PRO A 483 4.93 13.50 -1.29
CA PRO A 483 4.24 14.80 -1.35
C PRO A 483 5.10 15.90 -1.98
N ASN A 484 6.41 15.66 -2.15
CA ASN A 484 7.37 16.56 -2.78
C ASN A 484 7.52 16.36 -4.29
N ASN A 485 6.96 15.28 -4.86
CA ASN A 485 6.94 15.05 -6.30
C ASN A 485 5.87 15.94 -6.95
N ASP A 486 6.06 17.25 -6.89
CA ASP A 486 5.27 18.18 -7.70
C ASP A 486 5.52 17.81 -9.16
N GLY A 487 4.47 17.47 -9.91
CA GLY A 487 4.47 16.95 -11.29
C GLY A 487 5.07 17.87 -12.36
N ASN A 488 5.88 18.85 -11.97
CA ASN A 488 6.71 19.67 -12.83
C ASN A 488 7.98 18.95 -13.30
N ARG A 489 7.89 17.64 -13.56
CA ARG A 489 8.87 16.98 -14.40
C ARG A 489 8.41 17.30 -15.82
N SER A 490 9.22 18.03 -16.58
CA SER A 490 9.04 18.19 -18.03
C SER A 490 9.18 16.82 -18.70
N THR A 491 8.17 15.97 -18.51
CA THR A 491 8.11 14.66 -19.12
C THR A 491 7.35 14.82 -20.41
N THR A 492 7.97 14.41 -21.51
CA THR A 492 7.32 14.27 -22.81
C THR A 492 6.22 13.20 -22.82
N ARG A 493 5.98 12.54 -21.68
CA ARG A 493 5.06 11.42 -21.49
C ARG A 493 3.98 11.83 -20.52
N ILE A 494 2.74 11.58 -20.91
CA ILE A 494 1.57 11.76 -20.05
C ILE A 494 1.40 10.47 -19.24
N LEU A 495 1.37 10.61 -17.92
CA LEU A 495 1.09 9.57 -16.96
C LEU A 495 -0.26 9.87 -16.30
N GLU A 496 -1.12 8.87 -16.28
CA GLU A 496 -2.30 8.87 -15.43
C GLU A 496 -2.03 7.99 -14.22
N TYR A 497 -2.64 8.35 -13.09
CA TYR A 497 -2.53 7.61 -11.86
C TYR A 497 -3.91 7.14 -11.39
N VAL A 498 -3.90 6.08 -10.60
CA VAL A 498 -5.10 5.40 -10.12
C VAL A 498 -5.95 6.25 -9.16
N GLY A 499 -5.32 7.11 -8.34
CA GLY A 499 -6.02 7.94 -7.35
C GLY A 499 -6.46 7.22 -6.08
N MET A 500 -5.79 6.11 -5.73
CA MET A 500 -6.02 5.41 -4.46
C MET A 500 -5.66 6.26 -3.24
N ASP A 501 -4.65 7.12 -3.36
CA ASP A 501 -4.26 8.08 -2.34
C ASP A 501 -5.37 9.09 -2.02
N TYR A 502 -6.07 9.59 -3.04
CA TYR A 502 -7.26 10.42 -2.88
C TYR A 502 -8.37 9.67 -2.15
N MET A 503 -8.72 8.46 -2.63
CA MET A 503 -9.82 7.69 -2.06
C MET A 503 -9.54 7.30 -0.61
N PHE A 504 -8.32 6.90 -0.30
CA PHE A 504 -7.90 6.57 1.05
C PHE A 504 -7.95 7.81 1.97
N LEU A 505 -7.40 8.95 1.54
CA LEU A 505 -7.43 10.19 2.31
C LEU A 505 -8.86 10.70 2.51
N TYR A 506 -9.71 10.58 1.48
CA TYR A 506 -11.13 10.92 1.56
C TYR A 506 -11.84 10.11 2.63
N ASN A 507 -11.64 8.79 2.67
CA ASN A 507 -12.28 7.95 3.68
C ASN A 507 -11.77 8.26 5.10
N LEU A 508 -10.47 8.51 5.27
CA LEU A 508 -9.93 8.97 6.55
C LEU A 508 -10.55 10.31 6.98
N TYR A 509 -10.67 11.27 6.05
CA TYR A 509 -11.36 12.55 6.29
C TYR A 509 -12.81 12.33 6.73
N ARG A 510 -13.57 11.47 6.03
CA ARG A 510 -14.94 11.14 6.40
C ARG A 510 -14.99 10.51 7.80
N LEU A 511 -14.19 9.49 8.09
CA LEU A 511 -14.18 8.82 9.39
C LEU A 511 -13.90 9.77 10.56
N VAL A 512 -13.00 10.74 10.36
CA VAL A 512 -12.55 11.65 11.42
C VAL A 512 -13.45 12.87 11.57
N PHE A 513 -13.91 13.47 10.46
CA PHE A 513 -14.57 14.78 10.49
C PHE A 513 -16.06 14.78 10.14
N GLU A 514 -16.49 13.83 9.31
CA GLU A 514 -17.84 13.75 8.73
C GLU A 514 -18.30 12.29 8.56
N PRO A 515 -18.36 11.50 9.65
CA PRO A 515 -18.57 10.05 9.56
C PRO A 515 -20.01 9.68 9.16
N ASP A 516 -20.95 10.57 9.45
CA ASP A 516 -22.36 10.39 9.16
C ASP A 516 -22.70 10.75 7.71
N ASN A 517 -23.83 10.23 7.23
CA ASN A 517 -24.35 10.46 5.87
C ASN A 517 -23.34 10.11 4.77
N TYR A 518 -22.45 9.14 5.02
CA TYR A 518 -21.67 8.53 3.95
C TYR A 518 -22.62 7.72 3.10
N SER A 519 -22.47 7.77 1.77
CA SER A 519 -23.29 6.97 0.86
C SER A 519 -22.50 6.59 -0.38
N LEU A 520 -22.49 5.31 -0.69
CA LEU A 520 -21.97 4.76 -1.93
C LEU A 520 -23.16 4.22 -2.72
N VAL A 521 -23.48 4.89 -3.83
CA VAL A 521 -24.65 4.54 -4.64
C VAL A 521 -24.33 3.32 -5.49
N ASP A 522 -25.09 2.24 -5.27
CA ASP A 522 -25.10 0.94 -5.95
C ASP A 522 -23.81 0.08 -5.91
N ASN A 523 -23.98 -1.21 -5.56
CA ASN A 523 -22.95 -2.24 -5.67
C ASN A 523 -22.74 -2.61 -7.15
N GLU A 524 -21.51 -2.47 -7.66
CA GLU A 524 -21.15 -2.83 -9.03
C GLU A 524 -20.91 -4.35 -9.21
N ILE A 525 -20.69 -5.12 -8.13
CA ILE A 525 -20.40 -6.57 -8.15
C ILE A 525 -21.45 -7.36 -8.91
N SER A 526 -22.73 -6.98 -8.80
CA SER A 526 -23.82 -7.66 -9.51
C SER A 526 -23.72 -7.45 -11.03
N LYS A 527 -23.12 -6.35 -11.48
CA LYS A 527 -22.82 -6.08 -12.90
C LYS A 527 -21.48 -6.70 -13.35
N THR A 528 -20.50 -6.83 -12.45
CA THR A 528 -19.16 -7.35 -12.74
C THR A 528 -19.08 -8.88 -12.73
N LYS A 529 -19.82 -9.59 -11.86
CA LYS A 529 -19.83 -11.07 -11.79
C LYS A 529 -20.33 -11.75 -13.07
N ALA A 530 -21.19 -11.09 -13.85
CA ALA A 530 -21.65 -11.63 -15.13
C ALA A 530 -20.60 -11.54 -16.26
N LYS A 531 -19.44 -10.90 -16.01
CA LYS A 531 -18.47 -10.53 -17.03
C LYS A 531 -17.15 -11.34 -17.01
N SER A 532 -16.67 -11.87 -15.88
CA SER A 532 -15.24 -12.28 -15.80
C SER A 532 -14.87 -13.52 -16.62
N GLN A 533 -15.63 -14.61 -16.58
CA GLN A 533 -15.25 -15.85 -17.30
C GLN A 533 -15.63 -15.85 -18.79
N THR A 534 -16.68 -15.15 -19.18
CA THR A 534 -17.08 -15.03 -20.60
C THR A 534 -16.25 -13.99 -21.36
N ILE A 535 -15.71 -12.96 -20.68
CA ILE A 535 -14.97 -11.87 -21.33
C ILE A 535 -13.47 -12.15 -21.44
N TYR A 536 -12.88 -12.88 -20.49
CA TYR A 536 -11.43 -13.10 -20.45
C TYR A 536 -11.08 -14.60 -20.51
N PRO A 537 -11.08 -15.21 -21.71
CA PRO A 537 -10.75 -16.62 -21.85
C PRO A 537 -9.32 -16.91 -21.42
N ASN A 538 -9.06 -18.16 -20.99
CA ASN A 538 -7.71 -18.61 -20.69
C ASN A 538 -6.80 -18.36 -21.90
N PRO A 539 -5.61 -17.78 -21.69
CA PRO A 539 -4.71 -17.48 -22.79
C PRO A 539 -4.17 -18.77 -23.40
N ASN A 540 -4.00 -18.79 -24.72
CA ASN A 540 -3.21 -19.83 -25.37
C ASN A 540 -1.72 -19.49 -25.18
N LEU A 541 -0.98 -20.36 -24.51
CA LEU A 541 0.44 -20.20 -24.21
C LEU A 541 1.22 -21.30 -24.96
N ASP A 542 2.33 -20.93 -25.57
CA ASP A 542 3.30 -21.93 -26.04
C ASP A 542 4.14 -22.49 -24.86
N ASP A 543 4.89 -23.57 -25.11
CA ASP A 543 5.68 -24.25 -24.07
C ASP A 543 6.70 -23.33 -23.39
N GLU A 544 7.27 -22.36 -24.12
CA GLU A 544 8.18 -21.35 -23.54
C GLU A 544 7.40 -20.38 -22.64
N GLU A 545 6.16 -20.03 -22.99
CA GLU A 545 5.30 -19.10 -22.26
C GLU A 545 4.64 -19.71 -21.01
N VAL A 546 4.40 -21.02 -21.00
CA VAL A 546 3.92 -21.77 -19.82
C VAL A 546 4.90 -21.62 -18.65
N ASP A 547 6.20 -21.58 -18.94
CA ASP A 547 7.25 -21.33 -17.93
C ASP A 547 7.16 -19.93 -17.29
N TYR A 548 6.41 -18.99 -17.90
CA TYR A 548 6.24 -17.62 -17.43
C TYR A 548 4.90 -17.35 -16.71
N PHE A 549 4.34 -18.43 -16.13
CA PHE A 549 3.43 -18.47 -14.97
C PHE A 549 2.02 -17.94 -15.20
N TYR A 550 1.09 -18.83 -15.54
CA TYR A 550 -0.32 -18.46 -15.52
C TYR A 550 -0.95 -18.67 -14.13
N LEU A 551 -0.49 -19.67 -13.38
CA LEU A 551 -1.18 -20.20 -12.21
C LEU A 551 -0.19 -20.84 -11.21
N PRO A 552 -0.57 -20.91 -9.92
CA PRO A 552 0.15 -21.72 -8.96
C PRO A 552 0.12 -23.19 -9.40
N PRO A 553 1.23 -23.93 -9.25
CA PRO A 553 1.24 -25.34 -9.61
C PRO A 553 0.24 -26.10 -8.72
N GLN A 554 -0.48 -27.01 -9.35
CA GLN A 554 -1.43 -27.89 -8.68
C GLN A 554 -0.82 -29.28 -8.58
N LYS A 555 -1.16 -30.02 -7.53
CA LYS A 555 -0.83 -31.43 -7.45
C LYS A 555 -1.54 -32.13 -8.61
N THR A 556 -0.80 -32.52 -9.63
CA THR A 556 -1.35 -33.35 -10.70
C THR A 556 -1.87 -34.63 -10.06
N ASN A 557 -3.15 -34.94 -10.27
CA ASN A 557 -3.70 -36.25 -9.93
C ASN A 557 -3.16 -37.30 -10.92
N LEU A 558 -1.83 -37.43 -11.00
CA LEU A 558 -1.16 -38.55 -11.63
C LEU A 558 -1.24 -39.70 -10.64
N GLU A 559 -2.41 -40.34 -10.59
CA GLU A 559 -2.74 -41.67 -10.05
C GLU A 559 -4.21 -41.66 -9.55
N LYS A 560 -5.11 -41.91 -10.49
CA LYS A 560 -6.32 -42.70 -10.26
C LYS A 560 -6.41 -43.79 -11.31
#